data_AF-A0A1Z9LSM5-F1
#
_entry.id   AF-A0A1Z9LSM5-F1
#
_cell.length_a   1.000
_cell.length_b   1.000
_cell.length_c   1.000
_cell.angle_alpha   90.00
_cell.angle_beta   90.00
_cell.angle_gamma   90.00
#
_symmetry.space_group_name_H-M   'P 1'
#
loop_
_entity.id
_entity.type
_entity.pdbx_description
1 polymer ?
#
loop_
_entity_poly.entity_id
_entity_poly.type
_entity_poly.pdbx_seq_one_letter_code
_entity_poly.pdbx_strand_id
1 'polypeptide(L)'
;MIVKRYSEDPNKYWPLIEKFRLQTFDEGNDSLTRKKYNPDNEDIETWMCFKDDKLISISAAEKSHYTNDPDIAVRVCRYHILKEHRFTHCGLIMAEYQIKWAKENNFKILYITHDIKNKAINNLYQRKRKMTDKAFKDYIKGEWYTKLQLENKFLFKTGKMLQYVYSIRLQDDNFKWQPKSDYIIEREHNGQIN
;
A
#
# COMPACT_ATOMS: atom_id res chain seq x y z
N MET A 1 15.59 9.85 6.97
CA MET A 1 14.20 9.78 6.45
C MET A 1 13.27 10.02 7.62
N ILE A 2 12.30 10.91 7.47
CA ILE A 2 11.30 11.19 8.50
C ILE A 2 9.93 10.81 7.93
N VAL A 3 9.17 10.01 8.66
CA VAL A 3 7.78 9.70 8.30
C VAL A 3 6.86 10.59 9.13
N LYS A 4 5.87 11.19 8.48
CA LYS A 4 4.80 11.99 9.10
C LYS A 4 3.44 11.50 8.62
N ARG A 5 2.43 11.63 9.48
CA ARG A 5 1.03 11.40 9.11
C ARG A 5 0.36 12.71 8.73
N TYR A 6 -0.53 12.66 7.76
CA TYR A 6 -1.27 13.84 7.31
C TYR A 6 -2.10 14.45 8.44
N SER A 7 -2.76 13.61 9.23
CA SER A 7 -3.56 14.01 10.39
C SER A 7 -2.80 14.74 11.50
N GLU A 8 -1.46 14.74 11.50
CA GLU A 8 -0.67 15.47 12.52
C GLU A 8 -0.74 16.99 12.34
N ASP A 9 -0.84 17.48 11.10
CA ASP A 9 -0.96 18.92 10.78
C ASP A 9 -1.48 19.13 9.34
N PRO A 10 -2.79 18.93 9.10
CA PRO A 10 -3.38 19.01 7.76
C PRO A 10 -3.09 20.33 7.03
N ASN A 11 -3.18 21.45 7.74
CA ASN A 11 -2.94 22.79 7.19
C ASN A 11 -1.51 22.94 6.65
N LYS A 12 -0.53 22.37 7.35
CA LYS A 12 0.87 22.37 6.91
C LYS A 12 1.11 21.41 5.77
N TYR A 13 0.52 20.22 5.80
CA TYR A 13 0.87 19.14 4.87
C TYR A 13 0.09 19.18 3.56
N TRP A 14 -1.13 19.72 3.55
CA TRP A 14 -1.95 19.87 2.36
C TRP A 14 -1.22 20.54 1.18
N PRO A 15 -0.60 21.73 1.33
CA PRO A 15 0.13 22.36 0.23
C PRO A 15 1.34 21.55 -0.24
N LEU A 16 1.96 20.77 0.64
CA LEU A 16 3.09 19.89 0.28
C LEU A 16 2.61 18.71 -0.56
N ILE A 17 1.46 18.13 -0.22
CA ILE A 17 0.83 17.06 -1.01
C ILE A 17 0.37 17.58 -2.37
N GLU A 18 -0.21 18.78 -2.46
CA GLU A 18 -0.58 19.38 -3.77
C GLU A 18 0.64 19.54 -4.67
N LYS A 19 1.75 20.05 -4.13
CA LYS A 19 3.02 20.17 -4.88
C LYS A 19 3.53 18.80 -5.31
N PHE A 20 3.57 17.83 -4.40
CA PHE A 20 4.02 16.47 -4.69
C PHE A 20 3.15 15.81 -5.76
N ARG A 21 1.83 16.00 -5.70
CA ARG A 21 0.88 15.48 -6.69
C ARG A 21 1.23 15.94 -8.10
N LEU A 22 1.53 17.23 -8.30
CA LEU A 22 1.96 17.73 -9.61
C LEU A 22 3.22 17.02 -10.10
N GLN A 23 4.21 16.82 -9.24
CA GLN A 23 5.42 16.07 -9.58
C GLN A 23 5.11 14.62 -9.98
N THR A 24 4.13 13.97 -9.33
CA THR A 24 3.74 12.60 -9.71
C THR A 24 3.10 12.55 -11.11
N PHE A 25 2.41 13.62 -11.52
CA PHE A 25 1.85 13.73 -12.86
C PHE A 25 2.94 13.90 -13.92
N ASP A 26 3.95 14.72 -13.64
CA ASP A 26 5.13 14.86 -14.50
C ASP A 26 5.89 13.53 -14.66
N GLU A 27 5.80 12.65 -13.66
CA GLU A 27 6.35 11.30 -13.73
C GLU A 27 5.46 10.28 -14.47
N GLY A 28 4.26 10.66 -14.86
CA GLY A 28 3.27 9.82 -15.54
C GLY A 28 2.38 8.99 -14.62
N ASN A 29 2.22 9.37 -13.34
CA ASN A 29 1.38 8.67 -12.38
C ASN A 29 0.14 9.50 -12.00
N ASP A 30 -1.03 9.11 -12.49
CA ASP A 30 -2.31 9.80 -12.26
C ASP A 30 -3.09 9.29 -11.02
N SER A 31 -2.45 8.45 -10.19
CA SER A 31 -3.13 7.82 -9.04
C SER A 31 -3.55 8.85 -7.99
N LEU A 32 -2.88 10.00 -7.95
CA LEU A 32 -3.13 11.09 -7.00
C LEU A 32 -4.07 12.18 -7.51
N THR A 33 -4.77 11.97 -8.63
CA THR A 33 -5.79 12.92 -9.09
C THR A 33 -6.84 13.17 -8.01
N ARG A 34 -7.37 14.41 -7.92
CA ARG A 34 -8.38 14.80 -6.90
C ARG A 34 -9.61 13.89 -6.89
N LYS A 35 -9.96 13.32 -8.05
CA LYS A 35 -11.04 12.34 -8.18
C LYS A 35 -10.73 11.02 -7.47
N LYS A 36 -9.47 10.58 -7.46
CA LYS A 36 -9.03 9.29 -6.93
C LYS A 36 -8.45 9.39 -5.52
N TYR A 37 -8.11 10.59 -5.05
CA TYR A 37 -7.40 10.79 -3.80
C TYR A 37 -7.65 12.19 -3.23
N ASN A 38 -8.15 12.22 -1.99
CA ASN A 38 -8.26 13.41 -1.15
C ASN A 38 -7.73 13.07 0.25
N PRO A 39 -6.58 13.64 0.68
CA PRO A 39 -6.06 13.47 2.04
C PRO A 39 -7.04 13.88 3.17
N ASP A 40 -7.99 14.78 2.91
CA ASP A 40 -8.99 15.21 3.89
C ASP A 40 -10.17 14.23 4.03
N ASN A 41 -10.20 13.14 3.26
CA ASN A 41 -11.24 12.13 3.40
C ASN A 41 -11.02 11.34 4.71
N GLU A 42 -12.03 11.29 5.57
CA GLU A 42 -12.01 10.58 6.86
C GLU A 42 -11.78 9.06 6.74
N ASP A 43 -12.03 8.48 5.57
CA ASP A 43 -11.74 7.08 5.29
C ASP A 43 -10.30 6.82 4.84
N ILE A 44 -9.48 7.87 4.73
CA ILE A 44 -8.11 7.81 4.24
C ILE A 44 -7.15 8.41 5.27
N GLU A 45 -6.14 7.65 5.66
CA GLU A 45 -4.96 8.19 6.33
C GLU A 45 -3.77 8.18 5.37
N THR A 46 -2.94 9.22 5.42
CA THR A 46 -1.79 9.38 4.51
C THR A 46 -0.49 9.48 5.29
N TRP A 47 0.49 8.68 4.88
CA TRP A 47 1.86 8.78 5.33
C TRP A 47 2.72 9.45 4.27
N MET A 48 3.60 10.31 4.75
CA MET A 48 4.51 11.12 3.96
C MET A 48 5.94 10.85 4.41
N CYS A 49 6.83 10.61 3.47
CA CYS A 49 8.23 10.39 3.73
C CYS A 49 9.06 11.59 3.28
N PHE A 50 9.75 12.22 4.23
CA PHE A 50 10.57 13.39 4.02
C PHE A 50 12.06 13.05 4.03
N LYS A 51 12.79 13.65 3.10
CA LYS A 51 14.26 13.67 3.05
C LYS A 51 14.71 15.11 2.93
N ASP A 52 15.51 15.58 3.87
CA ASP A 52 16.04 16.97 3.88
C ASP A 52 14.91 17.99 3.71
N ASP A 53 13.84 17.85 4.51
CA ASP A 53 12.58 18.61 4.49
C ASP A 53 11.77 18.59 3.18
N LYS A 54 12.23 17.85 2.17
CA LYS A 54 11.49 17.60 0.92
C LYS A 54 10.58 16.38 1.07
N LEU A 55 9.31 16.50 0.68
CA LEU A 55 8.40 15.38 0.53
C LEU A 55 8.81 14.56 -0.70
N ILE A 56 9.20 13.29 -0.50
CA ILE A 56 9.72 12.44 -1.57
C ILE A 56 8.89 11.19 -1.86
N SER A 57 7.99 10.84 -0.95
CA SER A 57 7.09 9.70 -1.12
C SER A 57 5.82 9.87 -0.31
N ILE A 58 4.70 9.36 -0.84
CA ILE A 58 3.47 9.21 -0.08
C ILE A 58 2.93 7.78 -0.21
N SER A 59 2.16 7.35 0.77
CA SER A 59 1.38 6.11 0.77
C SER A 59 0.13 6.33 1.61
N ALA A 60 -1.03 5.91 1.12
CA ALA A 60 -2.29 6.06 1.82
C ALA A 60 -2.82 4.70 2.30
N ALA A 61 -3.53 4.68 3.42
CA ALA A 61 -4.36 3.55 3.84
C ALA A 61 -5.83 4.01 3.78
N GLU A 62 -6.64 3.31 3.00
CA GLU A 62 -8.03 3.66 2.71
C GLU A 62 -8.95 2.54 3.21
N LYS A 63 -10.01 2.87 3.97
CA LYS A 63 -11.03 1.90 4.35
C LYS A 63 -11.63 1.26 3.10
N SER A 64 -11.75 -0.06 3.11
CA SER A 64 -11.98 -0.80 1.88
C SER A 64 -13.46 -0.82 1.47
N HIS A 65 -13.85 0.16 0.66
CA HIS A 65 -15.10 0.09 -0.10
C HIS A 65 -15.02 -0.91 -1.28
N TYR A 66 -13.82 -1.34 -1.67
CA TYR A 66 -13.65 -2.28 -2.80
C TYR A 66 -13.98 -3.73 -2.43
N THR A 67 -13.94 -4.08 -1.14
CA THR A 67 -14.20 -5.45 -0.66
C THR A 67 -15.50 -5.55 0.15
N ASN A 68 -16.28 -4.47 0.17
CA ASN A 68 -17.55 -4.31 0.90
C ASN A 68 -17.46 -4.61 2.41
N ASP A 69 -16.29 -4.37 3.00
CA ASP A 69 -16.01 -4.64 4.41
C ASP A 69 -15.15 -3.51 5.04
N PRO A 70 -15.56 -2.23 4.88
CA PRO A 70 -14.78 -1.07 5.27
C PRO A 70 -14.48 -0.99 6.77
N ASP A 71 -15.26 -1.67 7.62
CA ASP A 71 -15.05 -1.72 9.07
C ASP A 71 -13.98 -2.73 9.51
N ILE A 72 -13.55 -3.64 8.63
CA ILE A 72 -12.59 -4.69 8.97
C ILE A 72 -11.36 -4.73 8.06
N ALA A 73 -11.44 -4.17 6.85
CA ALA A 73 -10.36 -4.20 5.88
C ALA A 73 -9.91 -2.78 5.50
N VAL A 74 -8.59 -2.57 5.53
CA VAL A 74 -7.94 -1.37 5.00
C VAL A 74 -7.02 -1.72 3.85
N ARG A 75 -7.08 -0.92 2.78
CA ARG A 75 -6.22 -1.07 1.62
C ARG A 75 -5.10 -0.04 1.66
N VAL A 76 -3.85 -0.49 1.65
CA VAL A 76 -2.72 0.39 1.36
C VAL A 76 -2.67 0.66 -0.16
N CYS A 77 -2.71 1.93 -0.53
CA CYS A 77 -2.83 2.37 -1.91
C CYS A 77 -2.13 3.72 -2.13
N ARG A 78 -2.19 4.24 -3.37
CA ARG A 78 -1.64 5.55 -3.74
C ARG A 78 -0.14 5.71 -3.43
N TYR A 79 0.58 4.59 -3.35
CA TYR A 79 2.02 4.61 -3.13
C TYR A 79 2.72 5.25 -4.34
N HIS A 80 3.49 6.29 -4.06
CA HIS A 80 4.39 6.90 -5.03
C HIS A 80 5.68 7.31 -4.33
N ILE A 81 6.79 7.14 -5.02
CA ILE A 81 8.10 7.69 -4.67
C ILE A 81 8.69 8.32 -5.92
N LEU A 82 9.16 9.57 -5.80
CA LEU A 82 9.76 10.28 -6.92
C LEU A 82 10.93 9.47 -7.49
N LYS A 83 11.10 9.48 -8.81
CA LYS A 83 12.09 8.71 -9.59
C LYS A 83 13.48 8.76 -8.99
N GLU A 84 13.96 9.97 -8.68
CA GLU A 84 15.28 10.22 -8.11
C GLU A 84 15.49 9.61 -6.72
N HIS A 85 14.42 9.17 -6.05
CA HIS A 85 14.45 8.64 -4.69
C HIS A 85 14.05 7.17 -4.58
N ARG A 86 13.74 6.47 -5.68
CA ARG A 86 13.21 5.07 -5.67
C ARG A 86 14.04 4.05 -4.89
N PHE A 87 15.31 4.34 -4.61
CA PHE A 87 16.22 3.48 -3.85
C PHE A 87 16.11 3.65 -2.31
N THR A 88 15.30 4.57 -1.79
CA THR A 88 15.22 4.85 -0.34
C THR A 88 14.25 3.95 0.43
N HIS A 89 13.63 2.96 -0.24
CA HIS A 89 12.73 1.96 0.36
C HIS A 89 11.54 2.55 1.15
N CYS A 90 11.09 3.77 0.84
CA CYS A 90 10.03 4.46 1.60
C CYS A 90 8.76 3.64 1.82
N GLY A 91 8.39 2.77 0.86
CA GLY A 91 7.22 1.90 1.00
C GLY A 91 7.34 0.94 2.18
N LEU A 92 8.51 0.32 2.37
CA LEU A 92 8.75 -0.59 3.50
C LEU A 92 8.79 0.17 4.83
N ILE A 93 9.35 1.39 4.82
CA ILE A 93 9.41 2.23 6.03
C ILE A 93 7.99 2.64 6.45
N MET A 94 7.19 3.18 5.53
CA MET A 94 5.83 3.64 5.83
C MET A 94 4.88 2.47 6.17
N ALA A 95 5.08 1.29 5.57
CA ALA A 95 4.26 0.12 5.82
C ALA A 95 4.19 -0.27 7.31
N GLU A 96 5.30 -0.16 8.06
CA GLU A 96 5.30 -0.47 9.50
C GLU A 96 4.38 0.48 10.28
N TYR A 97 4.37 1.77 9.92
CA TYR A 97 3.44 2.75 10.52
C TYR A 97 1.99 2.48 10.12
N GLN A 98 1.76 2.06 8.87
CA GLN A 98 0.42 1.72 8.36
C GLN A 98 -0.15 0.49 9.06
N ILE A 99 0.66 -0.55 9.27
CA ILE A 99 0.28 -1.75 10.04
C ILE A 99 -0.07 -1.37 11.47
N LYS A 100 0.79 -0.57 12.13
CA LYS A 100 0.54 -0.11 13.50
C LYS A 100 -0.77 0.66 13.61
N TRP A 101 -0.99 1.66 12.75
CA TRP A 101 -2.23 2.43 12.74
C TRP A 101 -3.45 1.54 12.46
N ALA A 102 -3.33 0.58 11.55
CA ALA A 102 -4.43 -0.31 11.23
C ALA A 102 -4.81 -1.20 12.43
N LYS A 103 -3.81 -1.64 13.21
CA LYS A 103 -4.04 -2.37 14.47
C LYS A 103 -4.73 -1.49 15.51
N GLU A 104 -4.25 -0.26 15.70
CA GLU A 104 -4.80 0.72 16.65
C GLU A 104 -6.26 1.09 16.32
N ASN A 105 -6.65 1.03 15.06
CA ASN A 105 -8.01 1.27 14.59
C ASN A 105 -8.86 -0.02 14.48
N ASN A 106 -8.43 -1.12 15.11
CA ASN A 106 -9.17 -2.39 15.18
C ASN A 106 -9.53 -3.06 13.83
N PHE A 107 -8.84 -2.70 12.74
CA PHE A 107 -8.98 -3.44 11.49
C PHE A 107 -8.48 -4.87 11.68
N LYS A 108 -9.08 -5.82 10.95
CA LYS A 108 -8.70 -7.24 10.95
C LYS A 108 -7.68 -7.54 9.85
N ILE A 109 -7.78 -6.83 8.73
CA ILE A 109 -6.95 -7.01 7.53
C ILE A 109 -6.38 -5.68 7.05
N LEU A 110 -5.09 -5.68 6.76
CA LEU A 110 -4.46 -4.72 5.86
C LEU A 110 -4.11 -5.43 4.56
N TYR A 111 -4.39 -4.85 3.41
CA TYR A 111 -4.04 -5.46 2.13
C TYR A 111 -3.54 -4.48 1.08
N ILE A 112 -2.84 -5.02 0.08
CA ILE A 112 -2.49 -4.35 -1.17
C ILE A 112 -2.88 -5.21 -2.36
N THR A 113 -2.94 -4.57 -3.52
CA THR A 113 -3.14 -5.27 -4.79
C THR A 113 -2.05 -4.89 -5.77
N HIS A 114 -1.58 -5.86 -6.55
CA HIS A 114 -0.51 -5.63 -7.52
C HIS A 114 -0.76 -6.38 -8.81
N ASP A 115 -0.47 -5.75 -9.95
CA ASP A 115 -0.68 -6.34 -11.28
C ASP A 115 0.03 -7.70 -11.39
N ILE A 116 -0.71 -8.74 -11.79
CA ILE A 116 -0.17 -10.09 -11.97
C ILE A 116 0.99 -10.11 -12.98
N LYS A 117 1.00 -9.20 -13.95
CA LYS A 117 2.04 -9.08 -14.98
C LYS A 117 3.36 -8.55 -14.43
N ASN A 118 3.37 -7.88 -13.27
CA ASN A 118 4.59 -7.35 -12.67
C ASN A 118 5.33 -8.42 -11.86
N LYS A 119 5.98 -9.35 -12.59
CA LYS A 119 6.70 -10.50 -12.03
C LYS A 119 7.78 -10.10 -11.01
N ALA A 120 8.48 -8.98 -11.22
CA ALA A 120 9.60 -8.58 -10.36
C ALA A 120 9.13 -8.25 -8.94
N ILE A 121 8.09 -7.41 -8.81
CA ILE A 121 7.53 -7.04 -7.51
C ILE A 121 6.74 -8.20 -6.91
N ASN A 122 5.99 -8.96 -7.71
CA ASN A 122 5.29 -10.13 -7.20
C ASN A 122 6.26 -11.17 -6.62
N ASN A 123 7.41 -11.39 -7.26
CA ASN A 123 8.46 -12.27 -6.73
C ASN A 123 9.08 -11.72 -5.44
N LEU A 124 9.19 -10.40 -5.29
CA LEU A 124 9.64 -9.77 -4.05
C LEU A 124 8.64 -10.01 -2.92
N TYR A 125 7.35 -9.71 -3.16
CA TYR A 125 6.28 -9.95 -2.18
C TYR A 125 6.05 -11.43 -1.90
N GLN A 126 6.36 -12.34 -2.82
CA GLN A 126 6.29 -13.79 -2.58
C GLN A 126 7.62 -14.35 -2.02
N ARG A 127 8.61 -13.50 -1.72
CA ARG A 127 9.95 -13.87 -1.20
C ARG A 127 10.73 -14.84 -2.09
N LYS A 128 10.35 -14.91 -3.37
CA LYS A 128 11.07 -15.64 -4.43
C LYS A 128 12.32 -14.86 -4.91
N ARG A 129 12.38 -13.57 -4.62
CA ARG A 129 13.53 -12.68 -4.91
C ARG A 129 13.78 -11.75 -3.73
N LYS A 130 15.04 -11.37 -3.53
CA LYS A 130 15.45 -10.28 -2.63
C LYS A 130 16.13 -9.17 -3.42
N MET A 131 16.08 -7.93 -2.92
CA MET A 131 16.90 -6.86 -3.48
C MET A 131 18.36 -7.07 -3.10
N THR A 132 19.28 -6.65 -3.96
CA THR A 132 20.73 -6.77 -3.76
C THR A 132 21.30 -5.66 -2.87
N ASP A 133 20.51 -4.60 -2.64
CA ASP A 133 20.88 -3.48 -1.80
C ASP A 133 21.18 -3.91 -0.36
N LYS A 134 22.26 -3.40 0.24
CA LYS A 134 22.69 -3.82 1.59
C LYS A 134 21.69 -3.36 2.66
N ALA A 135 21.13 -2.16 2.52
CA ALA A 135 20.17 -1.61 3.48
C ALA A 135 18.84 -2.38 3.47
N PHE A 136 18.51 -3.05 2.36
CA PHE A 136 17.33 -3.93 2.29
C PHE A 136 17.26 -4.97 3.41
N LYS A 137 18.41 -5.46 3.90
CA LYS A 137 18.46 -6.45 5.01
C LYS A 137 17.81 -5.95 6.29
N ASP A 138 17.79 -4.65 6.53
CA ASP A 138 17.18 -4.09 7.73
C ASP A 138 15.67 -3.92 7.58
N TYR A 139 15.20 -3.65 6.35
CA TYR A 139 13.77 -3.50 6.06
C TYR A 139 13.00 -4.82 5.95
N ILE A 140 13.70 -5.96 5.82
CA ILE A 140 13.05 -7.28 5.77
C ILE A 140 12.79 -7.92 7.15
N LYS A 141 13.16 -7.23 8.23
CA LYS A 141 12.90 -7.69 9.61
C LYS A 141 11.52 -7.27 10.11
N GLY A 142 10.89 -6.28 9.46
CA GLY A 142 9.60 -5.70 9.86
C GLY A 142 8.39 -6.59 9.59
N GLU A 143 7.25 -6.22 10.14
CA GLU A 143 6.00 -6.95 9.99
C GLU A 143 5.55 -7.01 8.53
N TRP A 144 5.77 -5.94 7.76
CA TRP A 144 5.42 -5.95 6.35
C TRP A 144 6.07 -7.13 5.61
N TYR A 145 7.39 -7.28 5.76
CA TYR A 145 8.10 -8.33 5.04
C TYR A 145 7.92 -9.71 5.66
N THR A 146 7.58 -9.83 6.94
CA THR A 146 7.47 -11.14 7.61
C THR A 146 6.04 -11.69 7.63
N LYS A 147 5.02 -10.82 7.64
CA LYS A 147 3.60 -11.20 7.77
C LYS A 147 2.78 -11.07 6.50
N LEU A 148 3.21 -10.27 5.50
CA LEU A 148 2.47 -10.14 4.24
C LEU A 148 2.32 -11.53 3.59
N GLN A 149 1.13 -11.90 3.15
CA GLN A 149 0.87 -13.20 2.53
C GLN A 149 0.04 -13.02 1.26
N LEU A 150 0.21 -13.94 0.31
CA LEU A 150 -0.60 -13.98 -0.89
C LEU A 150 -1.95 -14.63 -0.58
N GLU A 151 -3.05 -13.95 -0.89
CA GLU A 151 -4.36 -14.58 -0.92
C GLU A 151 -4.46 -15.47 -2.16
N ASN A 152 -4.75 -16.75 -1.98
CA ASN A 152 -4.65 -17.76 -3.04
C ASN A 152 -6.00 -18.22 -3.60
N LYS A 153 -7.11 -17.69 -3.09
CA LYS A 153 -8.48 -18.08 -3.48
C LYS A 153 -9.19 -17.06 -4.36
N PHE A 154 -8.63 -15.87 -4.50
CA PHE A 154 -9.26 -14.80 -5.26
C PHE A 154 -8.25 -13.79 -5.80
N LEU A 155 -8.70 -13.05 -6.81
CA LEU A 155 -7.98 -11.97 -7.44
C LEU A 155 -8.78 -10.67 -7.32
N PHE A 156 -8.08 -9.55 -7.52
CA PHE A 156 -8.68 -8.23 -7.59
C PHE A 156 -8.70 -7.74 -9.03
N LYS A 157 -9.83 -7.22 -9.49
CA LYS A 157 -10.01 -6.76 -10.88
C LYS A 157 -10.44 -5.30 -10.93
N THR A 158 -9.68 -4.49 -11.67
CA THR A 158 -10.06 -3.11 -11.99
C THR A 158 -10.03 -2.90 -13.50
N GLY A 159 -11.22 -2.72 -14.09
CA GLY A 159 -11.36 -2.68 -15.54
C GLY A 159 -10.81 -3.96 -16.19
N LYS A 160 -9.75 -3.81 -17.01
CA LYS A 160 -9.06 -4.94 -17.68
C LYS A 160 -7.88 -5.50 -16.89
N MET A 161 -7.48 -4.86 -15.78
CA MET A 161 -6.34 -5.28 -14.98
C MET A 161 -6.76 -6.33 -13.96
N LEU A 162 -5.99 -7.42 -13.90
CA LEU A 162 -6.12 -8.46 -12.89
C LEU A 162 -4.91 -8.37 -11.96
N GLN A 163 -5.15 -8.49 -10.66
CA GLN A 163 -4.16 -8.20 -9.64
C GLN A 163 -4.16 -9.30 -8.58
N TYR A 164 -2.97 -9.66 -8.10
CA TYR A 164 -2.84 -10.44 -6.89
C TYR A 164 -3.22 -9.59 -5.69
N VAL A 165 -3.78 -10.24 -4.67
CA VAL A 165 -4.06 -9.64 -3.38
C VAL A 165 -3.06 -10.15 -2.36
N TYR A 166 -2.37 -9.22 -1.70
CA TYR A 166 -1.48 -9.54 -0.60
C TYR A 166 -2.01 -8.89 0.67
N SER A 167 -1.97 -9.60 1.78
CA SER A 167 -2.64 -9.18 3.01
C SER A 167 -1.79 -9.45 4.25
N ILE A 168 -2.12 -8.78 5.34
CA ILE A 168 -1.60 -9.00 6.68
C ILE A 168 -2.81 -9.17 7.60
N ARG A 169 -2.79 -10.22 8.42
CA ARG A 169 -3.73 -10.37 9.54
C ARG A 169 -3.27 -9.48 10.68
N LEU A 170 -4.15 -8.61 11.17
CA LEU A 170 -3.76 -7.55 12.10
C LEU A 170 -3.98 -7.94 13.58
N GLN A 171 -5.10 -8.60 13.89
CA GLN A 171 -5.50 -8.92 15.27
C GLN A 171 -5.38 -10.42 15.59
N ASP A 172 -5.72 -11.27 14.61
CA ASP A 172 -5.72 -12.73 14.75
C ASP A 172 -5.07 -13.34 13.51
N ASP A 173 -3.92 -13.99 13.68
CA ASP A 173 -3.18 -14.69 12.61
C ASP A 173 -4.04 -15.76 11.91
N ASN A 174 -5.10 -16.27 12.56
CA ASN A 174 -6.02 -17.28 12.00
C ASN A 174 -7.25 -16.68 11.30
N PHE A 175 -7.39 -15.35 11.27
CA PHE A 175 -8.54 -14.72 10.64
C PHE A 175 -8.68 -15.13 9.17
N LYS A 176 -9.84 -15.65 8.81
CA LYS A 176 -10.16 -16.08 7.43
C LYS A 176 -10.88 -14.95 6.70
N TRP A 177 -10.19 -14.30 5.78
CA TRP A 177 -10.76 -13.24 4.96
C TRP A 177 -11.42 -13.81 3.71
N GLN A 178 -12.70 -13.47 3.50
CA GLN A 178 -13.50 -13.92 2.36
C GLN A 178 -14.31 -12.73 1.79
N PRO A 179 -13.63 -11.74 1.19
CA PRO A 179 -14.31 -10.54 0.69
C PRO A 179 -15.23 -10.87 -0.48
N LYS A 180 -16.33 -10.12 -0.62
CA LYS A 180 -17.29 -10.28 -1.73
C LYS A 180 -17.67 -8.92 -2.31
N SER A 181 -17.31 -8.70 -3.56
CA SER A 181 -17.65 -7.49 -4.31
C SER A 181 -17.44 -7.69 -5.80
N ASP A 182 -17.85 -6.71 -6.61
CA ASP A 182 -17.60 -6.68 -8.06
C ASP A 182 -16.12 -6.61 -8.44
N TYR A 183 -15.25 -6.26 -7.48
CA TYR A 183 -13.80 -6.22 -7.69
C TYR A 183 -13.13 -7.56 -7.40
N ILE A 184 -13.82 -8.52 -6.79
CA ILE A 184 -13.27 -9.80 -6.37
C ILE A 184 -13.65 -10.90 -7.37
N ILE A 185 -12.64 -11.60 -7.88
CA ILE A 185 -12.81 -12.76 -8.75
C ILE A 185 -12.34 -13.99 -8.00
N GLU A 186 -13.28 -14.88 -7.65
CA GLU A 186 -12.95 -16.19 -7.09
C GLU A 186 -12.15 -17.00 -8.11
N ARG A 187 -10.90 -17.31 -7.76
CA ARG A 187 -9.96 -18.06 -8.59
C ARG A 187 -8.82 -18.57 -7.74
N GLU A 188 -8.69 -19.89 -7.64
CA GLU A 188 -7.55 -20.49 -6.99
C GLU A 188 -6.26 -20.28 -7.80
N HIS A 189 -5.17 -19.94 -7.11
CA HIS A 189 -3.85 -19.75 -7.73
C HIS A 189 -2.70 -19.87 -6.73
N ASN A 190 -1.49 -20.10 -7.22
CA ASN A 190 -0.26 -20.19 -6.41
C ASN A 190 0.68 -18.97 -6.57
N GLY A 191 0.17 -17.87 -7.11
CA GLY A 191 0.97 -16.68 -7.40
C GLY A 191 1.71 -16.75 -8.73
N GLN A 192 1.34 -17.70 -9.59
CA GLN A 192 1.73 -17.80 -11.00
C GLN A 192 0.47 -18.07 -11.83
N ILE A 193 -0.02 -17.02 -12.49
CA ILE A 193 -1.14 -17.11 -13.42
C ILE A 193 -0.57 -16.74 -14.79
N ASN A 194 -0.64 -17.69 -15.71
CA ASN A 194 -0.28 -17.50 -17.11
C ASN A 194 -1.40 -16.78 -17.85
#